data_AF-V5IDN6-F1
#
_entry.id   AF-V5IDN6-F1
#
_cell.length_a   1.000
_cell.length_b   1.000
_cell.length_c   1.000
_cell.angle_alpha   90.00
_cell.angle_beta   90.00
_cell.angle_gamma   90.00
#
_symmetry.space_group_name_H-M   'P 1'
#
loop_
_entity.id
_entity.type
_entity.pdbx_description
1 polymer ?
#
loop_
_entity_poly.entity_id
_entity_poly.type
_entity_poly.pdbx_seq_one_letter_code
_entity_poly.pdbx_strand_id
1 'polypeptide(L)'
;PFPPCDIPKCSFYALVSERLQASPEKFMLVDDSRALTRAECLIQMQRYAAGFQAHGVQPGDHVCVHFANSIDNYVAMYGCIFAGAVLVPAKTS
;
A
#
# COMPACT_ATOMS: atom_id res chain seq x y z
N PRO A 1 8.90 19.71 13.84
CA PRO A 1 10.28 19.22 14.10
C PRO A 1 10.39 17.79 13.56
N PHE A 2 11.47 17.47 12.83
CA PHE A 2 11.67 16.10 12.33
C PHE A 2 12.03 15.17 13.49
N PRO A 3 11.61 13.89 13.45
CA PRO A 3 11.99 12.91 14.45
C PRO A 3 13.52 12.74 14.48
N PRO A 4 14.12 12.37 15.63
CA PRO A 4 15.57 12.24 15.79
C PRO A 4 16.16 10.97 15.13
N CYS A 5 15.44 10.36 14.20
CA CYS A 5 15.86 9.12 13.55
C CYS A 5 16.37 9.40 12.13
N ASP A 6 17.34 8.60 11.70
CA ASP A 6 17.77 8.60 10.30
C ASP A 6 16.62 8.16 9.39
N ILE A 7 16.30 8.99 8.39
CA ILE A 7 15.29 8.65 7.39
C ILE A 7 15.99 7.84 6.29
N PRO A 8 15.61 6.57 6.09
CA PRO A 8 16.27 5.72 5.11
C PRO A 8 16.07 6.26 3.70
N LYS A 9 17.15 6.31 2.91
CA LYS A 9 17.13 6.70 1.50
C LYS A 9 16.73 5.51 0.62
N CYS A 10 15.47 5.14 0.67
CA CYS A 10 14.91 4.03 -0.10
C CYS A 10 13.49 4.36 -0.58
N SER A 11 12.95 3.56 -1.50
CA SER A 11 11.55 3.68 -1.88
C SER A 11 10.64 3.25 -0.73
N PHE A 12 9.44 3.81 -0.69
CA PHE A 12 8.43 3.37 0.28
C PHE A 12 8.14 1.86 0.15
N TYR A 13 8.13 1.35 -1.08
CA TYR A 13 8.02 -0.08 -1.36
C TYR A 13 9.11 -0.90 -0.66
N ALA A 14 10.37 -0.52 -0.79
CA ALA A 14 11.49 -1.24 -0.20
C ALA A 14 11.39 -1.27 1.33
N LEU A 15 11.14 -0.11 1.94
CA LEU A 15 10.98 0.01 3.39
C LEU A 15 9.82 -0.85 3.91
N VAL A 16 8.64 -0.78 3.28
CA VAL A 16 7.47 -1.53 3.73
C VAL A 16 7.67 -3.03 3.52
N SER A 17 8.19 -3.44 2.36
CA SER A 17 8.42 -4.86 2.06
C SER A 17 9.33 -5.51 3.12
N GLU A 18 10.45 -4.85 3.44
CA GLU A 18 11.36 -5.30 4.49
C GLU A 18 10.67 -5.40 5.87
N ARG A 19 9.93 -4.36 6.27
CA ARG A 19 9.28 -4.28 7.57
C ARG A 19 8.15 -5.29 7.74
N LEU A 20 7.40 -5.58 6.67
CA LEU A 20 6.33 -6.56 6.69
C LEU A 20 6.89 -7.99 6.72
N GLN A 21 7.98 -8.26 5.99
CA GLN A 21 8.66 -9.55 5.99
C GLN A 21 9.34 -9.89 7.32
N ALA A 22 9.68 -8.90 8.16
CA ALA A 22 10.29 -9.15 9.47
C ALA A 22 9.35 -9.82 10.50
N SER A 23 8.03 -9.80 10.30
CA SER A 23 7.07 -10.50 11.17
C SER A 23 5.81 -10.89 10.38
N PRO A 24 5.91 -11.82 9.44
CA PRO A 24 4.90 -12.05 8.41
C PRO A 24 3.54 -12.47 8.97
N GLU A 25 3.50 -13.21 10.07
CA GLU A 25 2.31 -13.76 10.72
C GLU A 25 1.50 -12.75 11.56
N LYS A 26 2.06 -11.56 11.84
CA LYS A 26 1.38 -10.56 12.66
C LYS A 26 0.22 -9.92 11.89
N PHE A 27 -0.96 -9.80 12.50
CA PHE A 27 -2.06 -9.02 11.93
C PHE A 27 -1.68 -7.54 11.74
N MET A 28 -2.01 -7.01 10.57
CA MET A 28 -1.75 -5.62 10.20
C MET A 28 -3.05 -4.85 9.96
N LEU A 29 -4.00 -5.46 9.25
CA LEU A 29 -5.29 -4.86 8.96
C LEU A 29 -6.39 -5.78 9.48
N VAL A 30 -7.38 -5.21 10.16
CA VAL A 30 -8.54 -5.94 10.70
C VAL A 30 -9.75 -5.06 10.51
N ASP A 31 -10.82 -5.64 9.97
CA ASP A 31 -12.17 -5.07 9.98
C ASP A 31 -13.17 -6.13 10.49
N ASP A 32 -14.45 -5.80 10.51
CA ASP A 32 -15.51 -6.69 11.01
C ASP A 32 -15.66 -7.99 10.20
N SER A 33 -15.18 -8.01 8.96
CA SER A 33 -15.33 -9.13 8.03
C SER A 33 -14.10 -10.04 7.99
N ARG A 34 -12.91 -9.48 8.12
CA ARG A 34 -11.65 -10.22 7.97
C ARG A 34 -10.45 -9.53 8.62
N ALA A 35 -9.40 -10.32 8.81
CA ALA A 35 -8.09 -9.86 9.23
C ALA A 35 -7.03 -10.29 8.20
N LEU A 36 -6.07 -9.41 7.91
CA LEU A 36 -4.91 -9.70 7.09
C LEU A 36 -3.63 -9.60 7.92
N THR A 37 -2.82 -10.64 7.81
CA THR A 37 -1.43 -10.67 8.27
C THR A 37 -0.56 -9.75 7.43
N ARG A 38 0.62 -9.39 7.94
CA ARG A 38 1.61 -8.58 7.21
C ARG A 38 2.00 -9.23 5.88
N ALA A 39 2.16 -10.54 5.84
CA ALA A 39 2.45 -11.28 4.62
C ALA A 39 1.32 -11.16 3.59
N GLU A 40 0.06 -11.36 4.03
CA GLU A 40 -1.10 -11.25 3.15
C GLU A 40 -1.28 -9.82 2.63
N CYS A 41 -1.10 -8.81 3.48
CA CYS A 41 -1.10 -7.40 3.07
C CYS A 41 -0.06 -7.12 1.99
N LEU A 42 1.18 -7.57 2.18
CA LEU A 42 2.26 -7.37 1.21
C LEU A 42 1.93 -8.01 -0.14
N ILE A 43 1.47 -9.27 -0.13
CA ILE A 43 1.07 -10.00 -1.34
C ILE A 43 -0.07 -9.27 -2.05
N GLN A 44 -1.09 -8.83 -1.32
CA GLN A 44 -2.23 -8.14 -1.92
C GLN A 44 -1.82 -6.79 -2.56
N MET A 45 -1.01 -5.99 -1.87
CA MET A 45 -0.49 -4.71 -2.42
C MET A 45 0.34 -4.94 -3.68
N GLN A 46 1.21 -5.96 -3.70
CA GLN A 46 1.99 -6.33 -4.88
C GLN A 46 1.11 -6.80 -6.05
N ARG A 47 0.05 -7.57 -5.77
CA ARG A 47 -0.91 -8.02 -6.79
C ARG A 47 -1.69 -6.86 -7.39
N TYR A 48 -2.14 -5.92 -6.56
CA TYR A 48 -2.79 -4.70 -7.04
C TYR A 48 -1.85 -3.86 -7.89
N ALA A 49 -0.60 -3.67 -7.45
CA ALA A 49 0.41 -2.94 -8.22
C ALA A 49 0.62 -3.55 -9.61
N ALA A 50 0.83 -4.87 -9.68
CA ALA A 50 0.96 -5.59 -10.94
C ALA A 50 -0.30 -5.46 -11.81
N GLY A 51 -1.49 -5.53 -11.20
CA GLY A 51 -2.76 -5.31 -11.87
C GLY A 51 -2.88 -3.92 -12.47
N PHE A 52 -2.55 -2.88 -11.71
CA PHE A 52 -2.57 -1.49 -12.19
C PHE A 52 -1.59 -1.26 -13.34
N GLN A 53 -0.38 -1.78 -13.24
CA GLN A 53 0.62 -1.72 -14.31
C GLN A 53 0.13 -2.44 -15.57
N ALA A 54 -0.50 -3.62 -15.42
CA ALA A 54 -1.11 -4.33 -16.53
C ALA A 54 -2.26 -3.56 -17.20
N HIS A 55 -2.92 -2.65 -16.48
CA HIS A 55 -3.95 -1.75 -17.01
C HIS A 55 -3.39 -0.40 -17.47
N GLY A 56 -2.06 -0.27 -17.55
CA GLY A 56 -1.40 0.87 -18.18
C GLY A 56 -0.86 1.92 -17.22
N VAL A 57 -1.06 1.79 -15.90
CA VAL A 57 -0.49 2.74 -14.92
C VAL A 57 1.03 2.72 -15.01
N GLN A 58 1.62 3.89 -15.24
CA GLN A 58 3.05 4.12 -15.30
C GLN A 58 3.57 4.80 -14.03
N PRO A 59 4.87 4.66 -13.72
CA PRO A 59 5.50 5.45 -12.68
C PRO A 59 5.29 6.95 -12.88
N GLY A 60 4.83 7.65 -11.84
CA GLY A 60 4.52 9.07 -11.87
C GLY A 60 3.08 9.43 -12.26
N ASP A 61 2.28 8.47 -12.74
CA ASP A 61 0.85 8.72 -13.01
C ASP A 61 0.10 9.07 -11.72
N HIS A 62 -0.87 9.98 -11.82
CA HIS A 62 -1.73 10.34 -10.69
C HIS A 62 -2.98 9.47 -10.70
N VAL A 63 -3.14 8.64 -9.67
CA VAL A 63 -4.28 7.72 -9.55
C VAL A 63 -5.18 8.16 -8.41
N CYS A 64 -6.41 8.53 -8.75
CA CYS A 64 -7.44 8.86 -7.77
C CYS A 64 -8.02 7.58 -7.16
N VAL A 65 -7.98 7.48 -5.82
CA VAL A 65 -8.64 6.39 -5.09
C VAL A 65 -9.80 6.99 -4.29
N HIS A 66 -11.02 6.58 -4.65
CA HIS A 66 -12.27 7.06 -4.08
C HIS A 66 -13.08 5.89 -3.52
N PHE A 67 -12.70 5.43 -2.33
CA PHE A 67 -13.33 4.31 -1.65
C PHE A 67 -13.62 4.67 -0.19
N ALA A 68 -14.65 4.03 0.37
CA ALA A 68 -14.88 4.06 1.81
C ALA A 68 -13.72 3.37 2.56
N ASN A 69 -13.56 3.71 3.85
CA ASN A 69 -12.56 3.08 4.71
C ASN A 69 -12.80 1.57 4.78
N SER A 70 -11.88 0.81 4.22
CA SER A 70 -11.94 -0.65 4.13
C SER A 70 -10.53 -1.20 3.91
N ILE A 71 -10.35 -2.50 4.14
CA ILE A 71 -9.10 -3.18 3.80
C ILE A 71 -8.79 -3.05 2.30
N ASP A 72 -9.81 -3.12 1.43
CA ASP A 72 -9.62 -2.99 -0.02
C ASP A 72 -9.15 -1.59 -0.42
N ASN A 73 -9.69 -0.53 0.22
CA ASN A 73 -9.19 0.83 0.03
C ASN A 73 -7.70 0.93 0.39
N TYR A 74 -7.30 0.39 1.55
CA TYR A 74 -5.90 0.40 1.97
C TYR A 74 -5.02 -0.33 0.94
N VAL A 75 -5.39 -1.55 0.55
CA VAL A 75 -4.64 -2.34 -0.43
C VAL A 75 -4.54 -1.62 -1.78
N ALA A 76 -5.63 -1.01 -2.27
CA ALA A 76 -5.64 -0.26 -3.53
C ALA A 76 -4.73 0.97 -3.46
N MET A 77 -4.80 1.75 -2.38
CA MET A 77 -3.95 2.92 -2.16
C MET A 77 -2.46 2.56 -2.21
N TYR A 78 -2.05 1.53 -1.45
CA TYR A 78 -0.65 1.10 -1.42
C TYR A 78 -0.24 0.35 -2.68
N GLY A 79 -1.17 -0.34 -3.36
CA GLY A 79 -0.95 -0.89 -4.69
C GLY A 79 -0.58 0.19 -5.72
N CYS A 80 -1.20 1.37 -5.67
CA CYS A 80 -0.82 2.50 -6.51
C CYS A 80 0.62 2.96 -6.23
N ILE A 81 0.96 3.12 -4.95
CA ILE A 81 2.30 3.52 -4.52
C ILE A 81 3.34 2.47 -4.96
N PHE A 82 3.01 1.18 -4.82
CA PHE A 82 3.87 0.06 -5.21
C PHE A 82 4.04 -0.05 -6.73
N ALA A 83 3.04 0.37 -7.50
CA ALA A 83 3.14 0.49 -8.95
C ALA A 83 4.07 1.65 -9.40
N GLY A 84 4.48 2.52 -8.47
CA GLY A 84 5.27 3.73 -8.75
C GLY A 84 4.41 4.96 -9.05
N ALA A 85 3.09 4.86 -8.88
CA ALA A 85 2.15 5.95 -9.13
C ALA A 85 2.04 6.91 -7.94
N VAL A 86 1.54 8.11 -8.21
CA VAL A 86 1.19 9.12 -7.22
C VAL A 86 -0.26 8.88 -6.79
N LEU A 87 -0.44 8.47 -5.54
CA LEU A 87 -1.75 8.31 -4.94
C LEU A 87 -2.42 9.66 -4.67
N VAL A 88 -3.64 9.83 -5.19
CA VAL A 88 -4.51 10.97 -4.90
C VAL A 88 -5.74 10.48 -4.12
N PRO A 89 -5.77 10.64 -2.77
CA PRO A 89 -6.90 10.18 -1.97
C PRO A 89 -8.10 11.12 -2.14
N ALA A 90 -9.28 10.57 -2.40
CA ALA A 90 -10.53 11.31 -2.46
C ALA A 90 -11.52 10.82 -1.41
N LYS A 91 -12.18 11.76 -0.71
CA LYS A 91 -13.22 11.44 0.27
C LYS A 91 -14.50 11.00 -0.44
N THR A 92 -15.08 9.88 -0.02
CA THR A 92 -16.47 9.54 -0.35
C THR A 92 -17.40 10.44 0.47
N SER A 93 -18.36 11.10 -0.21
CA SER A 93 -19.36 11.97 0.44
C SER A 93 -20.36 11.17 1.28
#